data_AF-A0A0S8CS46-F1
#
_entry.id   AF-A0A0S8CS46-F1
#
_cell.length_a   1.000
_cell.length_b   1.000
_cell.length_c   1.000
_cell.angle_alpha   90.00
_cell.angle_beta   90.00
_cell.angle_gamma   90.00
#
_symmetry.space_group_name_H-M   'P 1'
#
loop_
_entity.id
_entity.type
_entity.pdbx_description
1 polymer ?
#
loop_
_entity_poly.entity_id
_entity_poly.type
_entity_poly.pdbx_seq_one_letter_code
_entity_poly.pdbx_strand_id
1 'polypeptide(L)'
;MFPILSSFIRLALPICAMTLIGFGAYPSVSSAIDLSMTMEQANEALATGRKTMEKTESVEDVAAVMKASERVIRVGADPEVDPCGAHAILRTRHYWLEYFGRREAAESKRQKQEIRMPEAKIQEILDMPYLEVEIRLCGEEEFFAEGAEVALQQGSSTIRPVDIGPAERGRKNPGPTPSFRSRFTARFAYADFDPQAPGTFVVFFPDGKLINIPADFSKIH
;
A
#
# COMPACT_ATOMS: atom_id res chain seq x y z
N MET A 1 -83.95 18.53 21.32
CA MET A 1 -83.35 19.79 20.84
C MET A 1 -82.50 19.44 19.61
N PHE A 2 -83.06 19.64 18.40
CA PHE A 2 -82.32 19.76 17.11
C PHE A 2 -81.61 21.13 17.05
N PRO A 3 -80.70 21.50 16.09
CA PRO A 3 -80.36 20.93 14.76
C PRO A 3 -78.83 20.84 14.46
N ILE A 4 -78.34 20.09 13.45
CA ILE A 4 -77.96 20.46 12.05
C ILE A 4 -77.28 21.84 11.85
N LEU A 5 -76.04 21.86 11.34
CA LEU A 5 -75.46 22.76 10.29
C LEU A 5 -73.98 22.35 10.04
N SER A 6 -73.60 21.78 8.89
CA SER A 6 -73.12 22.46 7.66
C SER A 6 -71.98 23.48 7.87
N SER A 7 -70.77 23.18 7.36
CA SER A 7 -70.14 24.04 6.35
C SER A 7 -68.85 23.44 5.75
N PHE A 8 -68.80 23.44 4.42
CA PHE A 8 -67.60 23.27 3.60
C PHE A 8 -66.73 24.52 3.69
N ILE A 9 -65.41 24.38 3.89
CA ILE A 9 -64.43 25.35 3.37
C ILE A 9 -63.19 24.60 2.83
N ARG A 10 -62.92 24.85 1.55
CA ARG A 10 -61.71 24.50 0.78
C ARG A 10 -60.55 25.45 1.13
N LEU A 11 -59.35 25.09 0.63
CA LEU A 11 -58.06 25.83 0.60
C LEU A 11 -57.11 25.46 1.76
N ALA A 12 -55.82 25.21 1.57
CA ALA A 12 -54.95 25.34 0.40
C ALA A 12 -53.81 24.31 0.47
N LEU A 13 -53.34 23.85 -0.70
CA LEU A 13 -52.05 23.21 -0.83
C LEU A 13 -50.93 24.19 -0.41
N PRO A 14 -49.93 23.75 0.36
CA PRO A 14 -48.57 24.20 0.19
C PRO A 14 -47.80 23.14 -0.61
N ILE A 15 -47.41 23.54 -1.81
CA ILE A 15 -46.37 22.93 -2.62
C ILE A 15 -45.10 22.88 -1.76
N CYS A 16 -44.78 21.73 -1.16
CA CYS A 16 -43.54 21.55 -0.45
C CYS A 16 -42.52 20.94 -1.41
N ALA A 17 -41.69 21.84 -1.95
CA ALA A 17 -40.35 21.68 -2.48
C ALA A 17 -39.91 20.27 -2.89
N MET A 18 -39.70 20.09 -4.20
CA MET A 18 -38.75 19.12 -4.72
C MET A 18 -37.37 19.39 -4.10
N THR A 19 -37.00 18.61 -3.08
CA THR A 19 -35.59 18.46 -2.71
C THR A 19 -34.93 17.62 -3.79
N LEU A 20 -34.18 18.31 -4.65
CA LEU A 20 -33.19 17.74 -5.56
C LEU A 20 -32.34 16.73 -4.78
N ILE A 21 -32.37 15.48 -5.23
CA ILE A 21 -31.41 14.46 -4.86
C ILE A 21 -30.06 14.96 -5.40
N GLY A 22 -29.28 15.59 -4.53
CA GLY A 22 -27.87 15.85 -4.80
C GLY A 22 -27.19 14.50 -4.94
N PHE A 23 -26.81 14.14 -6.16
CA PHE A 23 -25.76 13.16 -6.39
C PHE A 23 -24.49 13.74 -5.77
N GLY A 24 -24.27 13.42 -4.49
CA GLY A 24 -22.98 13.58 -3.87
C GLY A 24 -22.01 12.69 -4.64
N ALA A 25 -21.14 13.31 -5.43
CA ALA A 25 -19.90 12.68 -5.84
C ALA A 25 -19.12 12.41 -4.56
N TYR A 26 -19.25 11.19 -4.02
CA TYR A 26 -18.32 10.70 -3.03
C TYR A 26 -16.95 10.72 -3.70
N PRO A 27 -15.94 11.44 -3.17
CA PRO A 27 -14.59 11.29 -3.65
C PRO A 27 -14.25 9.81 -3.54
N SER A 28 -13.87 9.22 -4.67
CA SER A 28 -13.55 7.82 -4.82
C SER A 28 -12.47 7.46 -3.79
N VAL A 29 -12.84 6.64 -2.81
CA VAL A 29 -11.99 6.09 -1.73
C VAL A 29 -10.89 5.14 -2.27
N SER A 30 -10.63 5.19 -3.57
CA SER A 30 -10.07 4.13 -4.41
C SER A 30 -8.57 4.24 -4.66
N SER A 31 -7.93 5.37 -4.31
CA SER A 31 -6.54 5.65 -4.71
C SER A 31 -5.49 5.43 -3.63
N ALA A 32 -5.89 5.26 -2.36
CA ALA A 32 -4.94 4.94 -1.32
C ALA A 32 -4.73 3.42 -1.29
N ILE A 33 -3.47 2.98 -1.39
CA ILE A 33 -3.00 1.58 -1.46
C ILE A 33 -3.62 0.70 -2.56
N ASP A 34 -4.14 1.29 -3.64
CA ASP A 34 -4.65 0.59 -4.82
C ASP A 34 -5.78 -0.42 -4.56
N LEU A 35 -6.70 -0.11 -3.63
CA LEU A 35 -7.80 -1.02 -3.30
C LEU A 35 -8.66 -1.39 -4.52
N SER A 36 -8.89 -0.43 -5.41
CA SER A 36 -9.53 -0.65 -6.71
C SER A 36 -8.77 0.07 -7.81
N MET A 37 -8.08 -0.69 -8.65
CA MET A 37 -7.34 -0.20 -9.80
C MET A 37 -7.99 -0.68 -11.08
N THR A 38 -8.20 0.21 -12.04
CA THR A 38 -8.75 -0.14 -13.36
C THR A 38 -7.69 -0.72 -14.28
N MET A 39 -8.11 -1.41 -15.34
CA MET A 39 -7.18 -1.88 -16.38
C MET A 39 -6.40 -0.73 -17.04
N GLU A 40 -7.01 0.44 -17.20
CA GLU A 40 -6.35 1.62 -17.75
C GLU A 40 -5.22 2.10 -16.82
N GLN A 41 -5.52 2.29 -15.53
CA GLN A 41 -4.52 2.64 -14.52
C GLN A 41 -3.41 1.60 -14.41
N ALA A 42 -3.77 0.32 -14.55
CA ALA A 42 -2.80 -0.76 -14.52
C ALA A 42 -1.83 -0.71 -15.72
N ASN A 43 -2.34 -0.44 -16.92
CA ASN A 43 -1.51 -0.23 -18.10
C ASN A 43 -0.62 1.01 -17.98
N GLU A 44 -1.13 2.08 -17.37
CA GLU A 44 -0.33 3.29 -17.09
C GLU A 44 0.80 3.01 -16.11
N ALA A 45 0.53 2.35 -14.98
CA ALA A 45 1.55 1.96 -13.99
C ALA A 45 2.65 1.12 -14.65
N LEU A 46 2.26 0.13 -15.45
CA LEU A 46 3.19 -0.72 -16.18
C LEU A 46 4.04 0.12 -17.15
N ALA A 47 3.42 0.99 -17.96
CA ALA A 47 4.13 1.87 -18.89
C ALA A 47 5.10 2.83 -18.18
N THR A 48 4.72 3.33 -17.00
CA THR A 48 5.60 4.14 -16.14
C THR A 48 6.81 3.33 -15.69
N GLY A 49 6.59 2.14 -15.14
CA GLY A 49 7.66 1.21 -14.78
C GLY A 49 8.65 0.98 -15.94
N ARG A 50 8.15 0.69 -17.14
CA ARG A 50 9.00 0.52 -18.34
C ARG A 50 9.84 1.75 -18.65
N LYS A 51 9.22 2.93 -18.75
CA LYS A 51 9.90 4.19 -19.08
C LYS A 51 11.03 4.52 -18.10
N THR A 52 10.88 4.17 -16.83
CA THR A 52 11.94 4.38 -15.84
C THR A 52 13.18 3.52 -16.13
N MET A 53 12.99 2.30 -16.65
CA MET A 53 14.08 1.36 -16.93
C MET A 53 14.73 1.58 -18.30
N GLU A 54 13.97 2.07 -19.29
CA GLU A 54 14.50 2.36 -20.65
C GLU A 54 15.66 3.37 -20.63
N LYS A 55 15.69 4.26 -19.63
CA LYS A 55 16.73 5.28 -19.44
C LYS A 55 17.99 4.79 -18.70
N THR A 56 18.00 3.54 -18.25
CA THR A 56 19.11 2.98 -17.45
C THR A 56 20.16 2.35 -18.35
N GLU A 57 21.44 2.62 -18.09
CA GLU A 57 22.57 2.06 -18.86
C GLU A 57 23.50 1.21 -18.01
N SER A 58 23.49 1.40 -16.69
CA SER A 58 24.36 0.73 -15.73
C SER A 58 23.59 0.01 -14.62
N VAL A 59 24.26 -0.86 -13.88
CA VAL A 59 23.68 -1.55 -12.70
C VAL A 59 23.37 -0.53 -11.60
N GLU A 60 24.18 0.52 -11.51
CA GLU A 60 24.03 1.63 -10.59
C GLU A 60 22.74 2.42 -10.88
N ASP A 61 22.42 2.68 -12.15
CA ASP A 61 21.17 3.35 -12.55
C ASP A 61 19.96 2.50 -12.17
N VAL A 62 20.03 1.18 -12.41
CA VAL A 62 18.96 0.25 -12.03
C VAL A 62 18.75 0.28 -10.51
N ALA A 63 19.83 0.23 -9.73
CA ALA A 63 19.76 0.31 -8.28
C ALA A 63 19.16 1.65 -7.81
N ALA A 64 19.50 2.76 -8.47
CA ALA A 64 18.94 4.07 -8.17
C ALA A 64 17.44 4.15 -8.47
N VAL A 65 16.98 3.60 -9.60
CA VAL A 65 15.56 3.52 -9.95
C VAL A 65 14.79 2.68 -8.93
N MET A 66 15.31 1.51 -8.58
CA MET A 66 14.68 0.63 -7.58
C MET A 66 14.60 1.32 -6.21
N LYS A 67 15.69 1.97 -5.78
CA LYS A 67 15.71 2.74 -4.53
C LYS A 67 14.71 3.89 -4.54
N ALA A 68 14.59 4.61 -5.66
CA ALA A 68 13.62 5.69 -5.80
C ALA A 68 12.18 5.17 -5.74
N SER A 69 11.89 4.02 -6.36
CA SER A 69 10.56 3.40 -6.31
C SER A 69 10.16 2.98 -4.89
N GLU A 70 11.09 2.39 -4.12
CA GLU A 70 10.82 2.01 -2.73
C GLU A 70 10.51 3.22 -1.85
N ARG A 71 11.12 4.38 -2.11
CA ARG A 71 10.89 5.60 -1.32
C ARG A 71 9.43 6.06 -1.36
N VAL A 72 8.76 5.89 -2.50
CA VAL A 72 7.37 6.35 -2.69
C VAL A 72 6.39 5.51 -1.86
N ILE A 73 6.66 4.20 -1.76
CA ILE A 73 5.81 3.24 -1.05
C ILE A 73 6.32 2.91 0.37
N ARG A 74 7.21 3.74 0.91
CA ARG A 74 7.81 3.56 2.24
C ARG A 74 6.96 4.26 3.30
N VAL A 75 6.83 3.62 4.46
CA VAL A 75 6.31 4.23 5.69
C VAL A 75 7.28 4.04 6.85
N GLY A 76 7.16 4.85 7.89
CA GLY A 76 8.06 4.84 9.03
C GLY A 76 9.29 5.72 8.82
N ALA A 77 10.42 5.27 9.37
CA ALA A 77 11.66 6.03 9.33
C ALA A 77 12.25 6.17 7.91
N ASP A 78 13.04 7.21 7.71
CA ASP A 78 13.83 7.39 6.50
C ASP A 78 15.25 6.83 6.71
N PRO A 79 15.62 5.66 6.14
CA PRO A 79 16.99 5.12 6.21
C PRO A 79 18.09 6.03 5.65
N GLU A 80 17.77 7.07 4.88
CA GLU A 80 18.75 8.08 4.48
C GLU A 80 19.11 9.06 5.61
N VAL A 81 18.21 9.25 6.57
CA VAL A 81 18.37 10.17 7.71
C VAL A 81 18.66 9.39 9.00
N ASP A 82 17.93 8.30 9.23
CA ASP A 82 18.10 7.35 10.31
C ASP A 82 18.38 5.95 9.73
N PRO A 83 19.66 5.60 9.52
CA PRO A 83 20.06 4.32 8.92
C PRO A 83 19.59 3.08 9.68
N CYS A 84 19.19 3.20 10.94
CA CYS A 84 18.65 2.10 11.75
C CYS A 84 17.16 2.23 12.05
N GLY A 85 16.50 3.27 11.52
CA GLY A 85 15.09 3.52 11.74
C GLY A 85 14.22 2.41 11.17
N ALA A 86 13.29 1.94 11.98
CA ALA A 86 12.31 0.94 11.56
C ALA A 86 11.34 1.53 10.53
N HIS A 87 11.17 0.79 9.44
CA HIS A 87 10.32 1.21 8.34
C HIS A 87 9.73 0.00 7.62
N ALA A 88 8.72 0.25 6.79
CA ALA A 88 8.10 -0.77 5.99
C ALA A 88 7.98 -0.32 4.53
N ILE A 89 8.10 -1.26 3.60
CA ILE A 89 7.89 -1.06 2.17
C ILE A 89 6.58 -1.76 1.77
N LEU A 90 5.62 -1.01 1.25
CA LEU A 90 4.28 -1.49 0.91
C LEU A 90 4.25 -1.85 -0.58
N ARG A 91 4.35 -3.13 -0.90
CA ARG A 91 4.31 -3.61 -2.29
C ARG A 91 2.86 -3.73 -2.76
N THR A 92 2.31 -2.61 -3.20
CA THR A 92 0.95 -2.52 -3.71
C THR A 92 0.80 -3.17 -5.09
N ARG A 93 -0.43 -3.26 -5.60
CA ARG A 93 -0.68 -3.70 -7.00
C ARG A 93 -0.01 -2.76 -8.00
N HIS A 94 -0.05 -1.44 -7.75
CA HIS A 94 0.67 -0.47 -8.58
C HIS A 94 2.17 -0.76 -8.59
N TYR A 95 2.78 -0.95 -7.41
CA TYR A 95 4.19 -1.32 -7.31
C TYR A 95 4.52 -2.57 -8.14
N TRP A 96 3.70 -3.62 -8.04
CA TRP A 96 3.94 -4.87 -8.77
C TRP A 96 3.84 -4.71 -10.28
N LEU A 97 2.92 -3.87 -10.77
CA LEU A 97 2.82 -3.54 -12.19
C LEU A 97 4.01 -2.74 -12.68
N GLU A 98 4.43 -1.72 -11.94
CA GLU A 98 5.61 -0.96 -12.32
C GLU A 98 6.86 -1.86 -12.28
N TYR A 99 6.98 -2.72 -11.27
CA TYR A 99 8.08 -3.66 -11.12
C TYR A 99 8.11 -4.65 -12.28
N PHE A 100 6.96 -5.18 -12.68
CA PHE A 100 6.83 -6.02 -13.85
C PHE A 100 7.25 -5.27 -15.12
N GLY A 101 6.76 -4.04 -15.32
CA GLY A 101 7.16 -3.18 -16.44
C GLY A 101 8.67 -2.92 -16.49
N ARG A 102 9.29 -2.62 -15.35
CA ARG A 102 10.75 -2.46 -15.21
C ARG A 102 11.48 -3.74 -15.63
N ARG A 103 11.04 -4.90 -15.15
CA ARG A 103 11.65 -6.19 -15.47
C ARG A 103 11.56 -6.54 -16.94
N GLU A 104 10.40 -6.34 -17.56
CA GLU A 104 10.20 -6.62 -18.97
C GLU A 104 11.06 -5.69 -19.85
N ALA A 105 11.19 -4.42 -19.50
CA ALA A 105 12.07 -3.49 -20.21
C ALA A 105 13.56 -3.91 -20.11
N ALA A 106 14.02 -4.31 -18.92
CA ALA A 106 15.37 -4.81 -18.72
C ALA A 106 15.63 -6.10 -19.52
N GLU A 107 14.68 -7.04 -19.49
CA GLU A 107 14.79 -8.32 -20.20
C GLU A 107 14.75 -8.15 -21.72
N SER A 108 13.85 -7.31 -22.22
CA SER A 108 13.76 -6.94 -23.64
C SER A 108 15.07 -6.34 -24.14
N LYS A 109 15.68 -5.40 -23.40
CA LYS A 109 16.99 -4.83 -23.73
C LYS A 109 18.09 -5.91 -23.78
N ARG A 110 18.06 -6.84 -22.83
CA ARG A 110 19.02 -7.97 -22.77
C ARG A 110 18.85 -8.93 -23.94
N GLN A 111 17.62 -9.27 -24.31
CA GLN A 111 17.32 -10.26 -25.35
C GLN A 111 17.19 -9.67 -26.76
N LYS A 112 17.16 -8.33 -26.89
CA LYS A 112 16.84 -7.61 -28.15
C LYS A 112 15.51 -8.05 -28.76
N GLN A 113 14.53 -8.32 -27.91
CA GLN A 113 13.17 -8.72 -28.29
C GLN A 113 12.17 -7.63 -27.93
N GLU A 114 11.01 -7.63 -28.59
CA GLU A 114 9.92 -6.75 -28.23
C GLU A 114 9.37 -7.09 -26.84
N ILE A 115 8.91 -6.07 -26.12
CA ILE A 115 8.39 -6.19 -24.76
C ILE A 115 7.06 -6.95 -24.76
N ARG A 116 6.98 -8.06 -24.03
CA ARG A 116 5.77 -8.89 -23.93
C ARG A 116 4.93 -8.48 -22.73
N MET A 117 3.72 -7.98 -22.97
CA MET A 117 2.79 -7.61 -21.90
C MET A 117 1.49 -8.39 -22.02
N PRO A 118 1.43 -9.62 -21.47
CA PRO A 118 0.20 -10.38 -21.52
C PRO A 118 -0.81 -9.76 -20.56
N GLU A 119 -2.00 -9.41 -21.06
CA GLU A 119 -3.14 -8.92 -20.25
C GLU A 119 -3.43 -9.86 -19.07
N ALA A 120 -3.24 -11.17 -19.25
CA ALA A 120 -3.39 -12.17 -18.20
C ALA A 120 -2.47 -11.90 -16.98
N LYS A 121 -1.25 -11.38 -17.19
CA LYS A 121 -0.35 -11.04 -16.07
C LYS A 121 -0.79 -9.76 -15.36
N ILE A 122 -1.32 -8.80 -16.10
CA ILE A 122 -1.89 -7.57 -15.53
C ILE A 122 -3.09 -7.95 -14.65
N GLN A 123 -3.97 -8.81 -15.17
CA GLN A 123 -5.14 -9.30 -14.44
C GLN A 123 -4.72 -10.08 -13.18
N GLU A 124 -3.72 -10.95 -13.27
CA GLU A 124 -3.18 -11.67 -12.10
C GLU A 124 -2.73 -10.70 -10.99
N ILE A 125 -2.08 -9.59 -11.34
CA ILE A 125 -1.66 -8.57 -10.36
C ILE A 125 -2.86 -7.79 -9.80
N LEU A 126 -3.83 -7.45 -10.65
CA LEU A 126 -5.08 -6.81 -10.22
C LEU A 126 -5.88 -7.68 -9.24
N ASP A 127 -5.86 -8.99 -9.45
CA ASP A 127 -6.58 -9.98 -8.65
C ASP A 127 -5.83 -10.37 -7.37
N MET A 128 -4.62 -9.84 -7.13
CA MET A 128 -3.89 -10.12 -5.88
C MET A 128 -4.73 -9.69 -4.68
N PRO A 129 -5.06 -10.61 -3.75
CA PRO A 129 -5.94 -10.30 -2.62
C PRO A 129 -5.18 -9.72 -1.42
N TYR A 130 -3.84 -9.71 -1.47
CA TYR A 130 -2.98 -9.34 -0.36
C TYR A 130 -2.05 -8.18 -0.70
N LEU A 131 -1.91 -7.23 0.22
CA LEU A 131 -0.81 -6.28 0.27
C LEU A 131 0.41 -6.96 0.91
N GLU A 132 1.52 -6.98 0.20
CA GLU A 132 2.81 -7.39 0.75
C GLU A 132 3.48 -6.22 1.48
N VAL A 133 3.85 -6.44 2.74
CA VAL A 133 4.55 -5.46 3.57
C VAL A 133 5.91 -6.03 3.96
N GLU A 134 6.98 -5.44 3.45
CA GLU A 134 8.34 -5.79 3.88
C GLU A 134 8.74 -4.91 5.06
N ILE A 135 8.84 -5.50 6.24
CA ILE A 135 9.30 -4.85 7.46
C ILE A 135 10.83 -4.88 7.48
N ARG A 136 11.45 -3.71 7.68
CA ARG A 136 12.90 -3.56 7.75
C ARG A 136 13.30 -3.01 9.12
N LEU A 137 14.20 -3.71 9.79
CA LEU A 137 14.57 -3.46 11.19
C LEU A 137 16.08 -3.46 11.36
N CYS A 138 16.53 -2.85 12.45
CA CYS A 138 17.90 -2.96 12.94
C CYS A 138 17.94 -3.52 14.36
N GLY A 139 18.95 -4.34 14.63
CA GLY A 139 19.21 -4.90 15.95
C GLY A 139 20.71 -5.12 16.19
N GLU A 140 21.04 -5.61 17.37
CA GLU A 140 22.43 -5.77 17.82
C GLU A 140 23.04 -7.13 17.43
N GLU A 141 22.19 -8.10 17.05
CA GLU A 141 22.59 -9.47 16.73
C GLU A 141 22.10 -9.89 15.34
N GLU A 142 22.68 -10.93 14.76
CA GLU A 142 22.32 -11.41 13.41
C GLU A 142 20.91 -12.01 13.33
N PHE A 143 20.39 -12.58 14.42
CA PHE A 143 19.11 -13.29 14.45
C PHE A 143 18.05 -12.55 15.28
N PHE A 144 18.27 -11.27 15.58
CA PHE A 144 17.40 -10.49 16.47
C PHE A 144 15.93 -10.42 16.06
N ALA A 145 15.63 -10.58 14.76
CA ALA A 145 14.28 -10.53 14.20
C ALA A 145 13.65 -11.92 14.02
N GLU A 146 14.36 -13.00 14.41
CA GLU A 146 13.82 -14.35 14.35
C GLU A 146 12.58 -14.46 15.26
N GLY A 147 11.48 -14.98 14.70
CA GLY A 147 10.21 -15.08 15.42
C GLY A 147 9.49 -13.75 15.64
N ALA A 148 9.94 -12.65 15.03
CA ALA A 148 9.20 -11.38 15.09
C ALA A 148 7.85 -11.52 14.38
N GLU A 149 6.80 -11.01 15.01
CA GLU A 149 5.45 -10.91 14.46
C GLU A 149 5.11 -9.45 14.15
N VAL A 150 4.07 -9.22 13.35
CA VAL A 150 3.56 -7.87 13.07
C VAL A 150 2.04 -7.85 13.01
N ALA A 151 1.45 -6.76 13.47
CA ALA A 151 0.04 -6.42 13.25
C ALA A 151 -0.09 -4.98 12.77
N LEU A 152 -1.19 -4.66 12.11
CA LEU A 152 -1.53 -3.29 11.73
C LEU A 152 -2.65 -2.77 12.63
N GLN A 153 -2.41 -1.64 13.30
CA GLN A 153 -3.43 -0.92 14.06
C GLN A 153 -3.99 0.24 13.24
N GLN A 154 -5.32 0.31 13.11
CA GLN A 154 -6.03 1.43 12.49
C GLN A 154 -7.23 1.81 13.37
N GLY A 155 -7.12 2.92 14.09
CA GLY A 155 -8.14 3.32 15.07
C GLY A 155 -8.34 2.24 16.15
N SER A 156 -9.54 1.70 16.25
CA SER A 156 -9.87 0.58 17.15
C SER A 156 -9.63 -0.80 16.55
N SER A 157 -9.31 -0.88 15.26
CA SER A 157 -9.12 -2.15 14.54
C SER A 157 -7.68 -2.61 14.66
N THR A 158 -7.49 -3.90 14.93
CA THR A 158 -6.19 -4.59 14.82
C THR A 158 -6.31 -5.63 13.73
N ILE A 159 -5.60 -5.41 12.64
CA ILE A 159 -5.55 -6.28 11.47
C ILE A 159 -4.33 -7.18 11.61
N ARG A 160 -4.53 -8.49 11.49
CA ARG A 160 -3.45 -9.48 11.49
C ARG A 160 -3.09 -9.87 10.06
N PRO A 161 -1.81 -10.12 9.77
CA PRO A 161 -1.43 -10.66 8.48
C PRO A 161 -1.98 -12.08 8.32
N VAL A 162 -2.29 -12.42 7.08
CA VAL A 162 -2.68 -13.78 6.65
C VAL A 162 -1.48 -14.72 6.71
N ASP A 163 -0.28 -14.18 6.49
CA ASP A 163 0.97 -14.93 6.49
C ASP A 163 2.16 -14.01 6.83
N ILE A 164 3.18 -14.59 7.46
CA ILE A 164 4.44 -13.94 7.79
C ILE A 164 5.58 -14.87 7.36
N GLY A 165 6.41 -14.40 6.44
CA GLY A 165 7.64 -15.08 6.03
C GLY A 165 8.72 -15.00 7.12
N PRO A 166 9.68 -15.94 7.13
CA PRO A 166 10.77 -15.91 8.10
C PRO A 166 11.62 -14.65 7.94
N ALA A 167 12.12 -14.14 9.06
CA ALA A 167 13.09 -13.06 9.04
C ALA A 167 14.42 -13.52 8.41
N GLU A 168 14.97 -12.68 7.53
CA GLU A 168 16.29 -12.91 6.96
C GLU A 168 17.36 -12.77 8.04
N ARG A 169 18.44 -13.54 7.93
CA ARG A 169 19.65 -13.32 8.74
C ARG A 169 20.14 -11.89 8.53
N GLY A 170 20.38 -11.21 9.65
CA GLY A 170 20.82 -9.83 9.72
C GLY A 170 22.13 -9.62 8.98
N ARG A 171 22.17 -8.59 8.13
CA ARG A 171 23.39 -8.14 7.45
C ARG A 171 24.03 -7.02 8.24
N LYS A 172 25.32 -7.14 8.52
CA LYS A 172 26.06 -6.13 9.29
C LYS A 172 26.06 -4.78 8.56
N ASN A 173 25.69 -3.73 9.27
CA ASN A 173 25.78 -2.36 8.79
C ASN A 173 27.23 -1.85 8.85
N PRO A 174 27.64 -1.00 7.90
CA PRO A 174 28.86 -0.21 8.04
C PRO A 174 28.71 0.75 9.23
N GLY A 175 29.67 0.72 10.16
CA GLY A 175 29.66 1.61 11.32
C GLY A 175 30.57 1.13 12.46
N PRO A 176 30.84 2.01 13.44
CA PRO A 176 31.66 1.67 14.60
C PRO A 176 30.97 0.72 15.57
N THR A 177 29.63 0.79 15.66
CA THR A 177 28.82 -0.10 16.50
C THR A 177 28.25 -1.22 15.63
N PRO A 178 28.37 -2.51 16.04
CA PRO A 178 27.74 -3.60 15.32
C PRO A 178 26.22 -3.41 15.38
N SER A 179 25.62 -3.14 14.22
CA SER A 179 24.19 -3.23 14.01
C SER A 179 23.93 -4.11 12.80
N PHE A 180 22.83 -4.85 12.84
CA PHE A 180 22.43 -5.78 11.79
C PHE A 180 21.08 -5.37 11.23
N ARG A 181 20.98 -5.29 9.90
CA ARG A 181 19.72 -5.10 9.19
C ARG A 181 19.10 -6.43 8.85
N SER A 182 17.90 -6.67 9.36
CA SER A 182 17.07 -7.80 8.98
C SER A 182 15.77 -7.29 8.36
N ARG A 183 15.11 -8.17 7.62
CA ARG A 183 13.78 -7.92 7.06
C ARG A 183 12.96 -9.19 7.05
N PHE A 184 11.65 -9.03 7.07
CA PHE A 184 10.68 -10.09 6.82
C PHE A 184 9.49 -9.52 6.05
N THR A 185 8.73 -10.40 5.41
CA THR A 185 7.53 -10.00 4.66
C THR A 185 6.30 -10.52 5.36
N ALA A 186 5.29 -9.66 5.51
CA ALA A 186 3.96 -10.02 5.96
C ALA A 186 2.94 -9.73 4.86
N ARG A 187 1.90 -10.57 4.75
CA ARG A 187 0.83 -10.42 3.77
C ARG A 187 -0.47 -10.07 4.49
N PHE A 188 -1.04 -8.91 4.18
CA PHE A 188 -2.31 -8.45 4.76
C PHE A 188 -3.39 -8.47 3.69
N ALA A 189 -4.62 -8.88 4.02
CA ALA A 189 -5.71 -8.84 3.05
C ALA A 189 -6.10 -7.40 2.73
N TYR A 190 -6.19 -7.06 1.45
CA TYR A 190 -6.60 -5.72 1.02
C TYR A 190 -7.96 -5.31 1.58
N ALA A 191 -8.87 -6.28 1.73
CA ALA A 191 -10.22 -6.06 2.23
C ALA A 191 -10.27 -5.59 3.70
N ASP A 192 -9.21 -5.77 4.47
CA ASP A 192 -9.18 -5.43 5.89
C ASP A 192 -8.72 -3.98 6.16
N PHE A 193 -8.11 -3.32 5.16
CA PHE A 193 -7.57 -1.97 5.33
C PHE A 193 -8.66 -0.91 5.28
N ASP A 194 -8.55 0.06 6.18
CA ASP A 194 -9.17 1.37 5.99
C ASP A 194 -8.13 2.31 5.33
N PRO A 195 -8.26 2.65 4.04
CA PRO A 195 -7.26 3.45 3.34
C PRO A 195 -7.20 4.91 3.80
N GLN A 196 -8.20 5.38 4.57
CA GLN A 196 -8.26 6.76 5.09
C GLN A 196 -7.86 6.84 6.57
N ALA A 197 -7.83 5.72 7.28
CA ALA A 197 -7.40 5.70 8.67
C ALA A 197 -5.86 5.72 8.78
N PRO A 198 -5.29 6.54 9.69
CA PRO A 198 -3.88 6.43 10.01
C PRO A 198 -3.59 5.02 10.56
N GLY A 199 -2.46 4.47 10.14
CA GLY A 199 -2.00 3.14 10.51
C GLY A 199 -0.78 3.18 11.42
N THR A 200 -0.58 2.10 12.17
CA THR A 200 0.71 1.80 12.80
C THR A 200 0.98 0.32 12.69
N PHE A 201 2.07 -0.06 12.05
CA PHE A 201 2.56 -1.44 12.14
C PHE A 201 3.22 -1.61 13.49
N VAL A 202 2.75 -2.57 14.27
CA VAL A 202 3.28 -2.94 15.57
C VAL A 202 4.01 -4.26 15.40
N VAL A 203 5.34 -4.22 15.55
CA VAL A 203 6.21 -5.38 15.49
C VAL A 203 6.43 -5.90 16.91
N PHE A 204 6.21 -7.19 17.11
CA PHE A 204 6.39 -7.87 18.40
C PHE A 204 7.58 -8.81 18.31
N PHE A 205 8.53 -8.67 19.24
CA PHE A 205 9.67 -9.56 19.34
C PHE A 205 9.43 -10.64 20.40
N PRO A 206 10.05 -11.83 20.27
CA PRO A 206 9.93 -12.90 21.27
C PRO A 206 10.39 -12.50 22.67
N ASP A 207 11.27 -11.50 22.79
CA ASP A 207 11.76 -10.96 24.07
C ASP A 207 10.77 -9.99 24.74
N GLY A 208 9.60 -9.77 24.14
CA GLY A 208 8.54 -8.89 24.65
C GLY A 208 8.70 -7.42 24.24
N LYS A 209 9.76 -7.05 23.51
CA LYS A 209 9.89 -5.70 22.95
C LYS A 209 8.88 -5.48 21.83
N LEU A 210 8.52 -4.22 21.66
CA LEU A 210 7.67 -3.77 20.56
C LEU A 210 8.30 -2.59 19.83
N ILE A 211 8.11 -2.55 18.52
CA ILE A 211 8.48 -1.42 17.68
C ILE A 211 7.24 -0.97 16.91
N ASN A 212 7.00 0.34 16.92
CA ASN A 212 5.90 0.96 16.19
C ASN A 212 6.44 1.66 14.95
N ILE A 213 5.85 1.36 13.80
CA ILE A 213 6.16 1.99 12.52
C ILE A 213 4.90 2.74 12.06
N PRO A 214 4.86 4.08 12.21
CA PRO A 214 3.73 4.88 11.73
C PRO A 214 3.53 4.70 10.23
N ALA A 215 2.29 4.49 9.81
CA ALA A 215 1.90 4.29 8.42
C ALA A 215 0.82 5.28 8.01
N ASP A 216 1.13 6.11 7.02
CA ASP A 216 0.18 7.03 6.41
C ASP A 216 -0.15 6.55 5.00
N PHE A 217 -1.19 5.73 4.89
CA PHE A 217 -1.61 5.12 3.62
C PHE A 217 -2.15 6.13 2.61
N SER A 218 -2.57 7.33 3.06
CA SER A 218 -3.09 8.38 2.18
C SER A 218 -2.04 8.92 1.19
N LYS A 219 -0.76 8.68 1.47
CA LYS A 219 0.39 9.12 0.65
C LYS A 219 0.91 8.03 -0.29
N ILE A 220 0.31 6.84 -0.27
CA ILE A 220 0.79 5.66 -0.99
C ILE A 220 -0.11 5.44 -2.20
N HIS A 221 0.51 5.50 -3.39
CA HIS A 221 -0.08 5.28 -4.71
C HIS A 221 0.84 4.38 -5.53
#